data_AF-A0A2T0GZF6-F1
#
_entry.id   AF-A0A2T0GZF6-F1
#
_cell.length_a   1.000
_cell.length_b   1.000
_cell.length_c   1.000
_cell.angle_alpha   90.00
_cell.angle_beta   90.00
_cell.angle_gamma   90.00
#
_symmetry.space_group_name_H-M   'P 1'
#
loop_
_entity.id
_entity.type
_entity.pdbx_description
1 polymer ?
#
loop_
_entity_poly.entity_id
_entity_poly.type
_entity_poly.pdbx_seq_one_letter_code
_entity_poly.pdbx_strand_id
1 'polypeptide(L)' 'MRPGGAARVVAAVVCLGMVVGYASTHLLVSGVSGWVVLFVALLVLGLPLGAVLRSATRSRRR' A
#
# COMPACT_ATOMS: atom_id res chain seq x y z
N MET A 1 -20.80 -4.40 -6.69
CA MET A 1 -19.72 -3.80 -5.86
C MET A 1 -20.05 -2.33 -5.66
N ARG A 2 -20.12 -1.83 -4.41
CA ARG A 2 -20.48 -0.42 -4.18
C ARG A 2 -19.28 0.47 -4.55
N PRO A 3 -19.43 1.51 -5.39
CA PRO A 3 -18.32 2.36 -5.87
C PRO A 3 -17.48 2.97 -4.73
N GLY A 4 -18.06 3.15 -3.54
CA GLY A 4 -17.34 3.62 -2.35
C GLY A 4 -16.25 2.68 -1.82
N GLY A 5 -16.32 1.37 -2.11
CA GLY A 5 -15.29 0.42 -1.68
C GLY A 5 -13.99 0.55 -2.49
N ALA A 6 -14.11 0.61 -3.81
CA ALA A 6 -12.96 0.76 -4.71
C ALA A 6 -12.29 2.13 -4.53
N ALA A 7 -13.09 3.20 -4.41
CA ALA A 7 -12.57 4.55 -4.17
C ALA A 7 -11.73 4.65 -2.89
N ARG A 8 -12.15 3.96 -1.81
CA ARG A 8 -11.41 3.94 -0.54
C ARG A 8 -10.06 3.23 -0.66
N VAL A 9 -10.00 2.14 -1.40
CA VAL A 9 -8.76 1.39 -1.64
C VAL A 9 -7.80 2.24 -2.47
N VAL A 10 -8.28 2.85 -3.55
CA VAL A 10 -7.48 3.75 -4.39
C VAL A 10 -6.94 4.92 -3.58
N ALA A 11 -7.78 5.58 -2.78
CA ALA A 11 -7.35 6.68 -1.91
C ALA A 11 -6.25 6.24 -0.92
N ALA A 12 -6.39 5.05 -0.32
CA ALA A 12 -5.39 4.51 0.59
C ALA A 12 -4.06 4.21 -0.11
N VAL A 13 -4.10 3.59 -1.30
CA VAL A 13 -2.91 3.29 -2.11
C VAL A 13 -2.18 4.57 -2.51
N VAL A 14 -2.92 5.59 -2.97
CA VAL A 14 -2.34 6.87 -3.38
C VAL A 14 -1.69 7.58 -2.20
N CYS A 15 -2.37 7.62 -1.05
CA CYS A 15 -1.84 8.25 0.17
C CYS A 15 -0.56 7.55 0.64
N LEU A 16 -0.57 6.22 0.74
CA LEU A 16 0.62 5.44 1.11
C LEU A 16 1.75 5.58 0.09
N GLY A 17 1.43 5.58 -1.20
CA GLY A 17 2.41 5.80 -2.27
C GLY A 17 3.10 7.16 -2.18
N MET A 18 2.36 8.22 -1.88
CA MET A 18 2.89 9.57 -1.65
C MET A 18 3.88 9.60 -0.46
N VAL A 19 3.49 9.01 0.67
CA VAL A 19 4.34 8.97 1.88
C VAL A 19 5.62 8.17 1.62
N VAL A 20 5.51 7.01 0.97
CA VAL A 20 6.67 6.17 0.63
C VAL A 20 7.58 6.87 -0.38
N GLY A 21 7.02 7.53 -1.40
CA GLY A 21 7.78 8.29 -2.38
C GLY A 21 8.51 9.51 -1.79
N TYR A 22 7.93 10.14 -0.78
CA TYR A 22 8.59 11.19 -0.02
C TYR A 22 9.69 10.63 0.89
N ALA A 23 9.43 9.52 1.58
CA ALA A 23 10.40 8.90 2.47
C ALA A 23 11.60 8.29 1.70
N SER A 24 11.36 7.73 0.52
CA SER A 24 12.40 7.07 -0.29
C SER A 24 13.52 8.03 -0.71
N THR A 25 13.18 9.26 -1.08
CA THR A 25 14.18 10.27 -1.46
C THR A 25 15.06 10.65 -0.28
N HIS A 26 14.47 10.83 0.91
CA HIS A 26 15.24 11.05 2.15
C HIS A 26 16.09 9.86 2.57
N LEU A 27 15.59 8.63 2.39
CA LEU A 27 16.32 7.40 2.70
C LEU A 27 17.52 7.20 1.75
N LEU A 28 17.35 7.49 0.47
CA LEU A 28 18.45 7.40 -0.51
C LEU A 28 19.53 8.45 -0.23
N VAL A 29 19.15 9.67 0.15
CA VAL A 29 20.10 10.73 0.53
C VAL A 29 20.86 10.37 1.82
N SER A 30 20.25 9.63 2.74
CA SER A 30 20.89 9.14 3.97
C SER A 30 21.73 7.87 3.77
N GLY A 31 21.95 7.44 2.52
CA GLY A 31 22.80 6.28 2.20
C GLY A 31 22.12 4.93 2.42
N VAL A 32 20.81 4.91 2.66
CA VAL A 32 20.04 3.67 2.78
C VAL A 32 19.96 3.01 1.41
N SER A 33 20.27 1.71 1.37
CA SER A 33 20.22 0.92 0.13
C SER A 33 18.84 1.01 -0.51
N GLY A 34 18.79 1.36 -1.80
CA GLY A 34 17.55 1.43 -2.58
C GLY A 34 16.74 0.13 -2.56
N TRP A 35 17.38 -1.01 -2.27
CA TRP A 35 16.72 -2.30 -2.07
C TRP A 35 15.80 -2.32 -0.84
N VAL A 36 16.22 -1.69 0.26
CA VAL A 36 15.39 -1.59 1.48
C VAL A 36 14.17 -0.72 1.20
N VAL A 37 14.38 0.39 0.50
CA VAL A 37 13.31 1.30 0.07
C VAL A 37 12.31 0.57 -0.83
N LEU A 38 12.80 -0.20 -1.80
CA LEU A 38 11.97 -1.02 -2.69
C LEU A 38 11.17 -2.07 -1.91
N PHE A 39 11.80 -2.74 -0.94
CA PHE A 39 11.13 -3.74 -0.09
C PHE A 39 10.00 -3.11 0.73
N VAL A 40 10.24 -1.95 1.33
CA VAL A 40 9.23 -1.20 2.10
C VAL A 40 8.09 -0.75 1.18
N ALA A 41 8.40 -0.26 -0.02
CA ALA A 41 7.38 0.13 -0.99
C ALA A 41 6.48 -1.05 -1.41
N LEU A 42 7.08 -2.20 -1.69
CA LEU A 42 6.35 -3.43 -2.01
C LEU A 42 5.48 -3.90 -0.84
N LEU A 43 5.99 -3.83 0.39
CA LEU A 43 5.26 -4.23 1.60
C LEU A 43 4.05 -3.33 1.83
N VAL A 44 4.22 -2.03 1.60
CA VAL A 44 3.16 -1.03 1.65
C VAL A 44 2.11 -1.26 0.56
N LEU A 45 2.51 -1.58 -0.67
CA LEU A 45 1.58 -1.96 -1.74
C LEU A 45 0.87 -3.30 -1.48
N GLY A 46 1.50 -4.22 -0.74
CA GLY A 46 0.93 -5.52 -0.38
C GLY A 46 -0.19 -5.44 0.66
N LEU A 47 -0.15 -4.45 1.56
CA LEU A 47 -1.16 -4.23 2.59
C LEU A 47 -2.61 -4.07 2.05
N PRO A 48 -2.88 -3.21 1.06
CA PRO A 48 -4.23 -3.08 0.50
C PRO A 48 -4.71 -4.37 -0.17
N LEU A 49 -3.83 -5.13 -0.82
CA LEU A 49 -4.17 -6.44 -1.40
C LEU A 49 -4.59 -7.44 -0.31
N GLY A 50 -3.86 -7.51 0.81
CA GLY A 50 -4.22 -8.36 1.95
C GLY A 50 -5.55 -7.96 2.62
N ALA A 51 -5.81 -6.65 2.72
CA ALA A 51 -7.06 -6.13 3.26
C ALA A 51 -8.26 -6.45 2.35
N VAL A 52 -8.08 -6.37 1.02
CA VAL A 52 -9.08 -6.76 0.03
C VAL A 52 -9.36 -8.26 0.09
N LEU A 53 -8.32 -9.09 0.17
CA LEU A 53 -8.44 -10.56 0.26
C LEU A 53 -9.14 -11.02 1.55
N ARG A 54 -8.81 -10.43 2.71
CA ARG A 54 -9.54 -10.68 3.97
C ARG A 54 -11.01 -10.26 3.92
N SER A 55 -11.30 -9.16 3.23
CA SER A 55 -12.68 -8.67 3.09
C SER A 55 -13.50 -9.59 2.18
N ALA A 56 -12.89 -10.07 1.09
CA ALA A 56 -13.52 -11.01 0.17
C ALA A 56 -13.85 -12.36 0.84
N THR A 57 -12.93 -12.89 1.65
CA THR A 57 -13.15 -14.13 2.42
C THR A 57 -14.25 -13.99 3.47
N ARG A 58 -14.34 -12.84 4.15
CA ARG A 58 -15.41 -12.57 5.13
C ARG A 58 -16.78 -12.40 4.48
N SER A 59 -16.84 -11.83 3.28
CA SER A 59 -18.08 -11.71 2.50
C SER A 59 -18.61 -13.05 2.00
N ARG A 60 -17.76 -14.05 1.80
CA ARG A 60 -18.14 -15.37 1.28
C ARG A 60 -18.68 -16.33 2.37
N ARG A 61 -18.54 -15.95 3.64
CA ARG A 61 -18.95 -16.75 4.81
C ARG A 61 -20.29 -16.30 5.42
N ARG A 62 -20.90 -15.24 4.88
CA ARG A 62 -22.31 -14.86 5.12
C ARG A 62 -23.13 -15.28 3.92
#